data_AF-A0A962DAM5-F1
#
_entry.id   AF-A0A962DAM5-F1
#
_cell.length_a   1.000
_cell.length_b   1.000
_cell.length_c   1.000
_cell.angle_alpha   90.00
_cell.angle_beta   90.00
_cell.angle_gamma   90.00
#
_symmetry.space_group_name_H-M   'P 1'
#
loop_
_entity.id
_entity.type
_entity.pdbx_description
1 polymer ?
#
loop_
_entity_poly.entity_id
_entity_poly.type
_entity_poly.pdbx_seq_one_letter_code
_entity_poly.pdbx_strand_id
1 'polypeptide(L)' 'YHWNVRTPHWLGYLFQRPEMHRRHHERNWHRSNYSDLPLWDWLFGTFDNPRQLPAECGFADQRELQLWTMLMGRRPR' A
#
# COMPACT_ATOMS: atom_id res chain seq x y z
N TYR A 1 -4.60 3.31 -6.59
CA TYR A 1 -5.73 4.22 -6.29
C TYR A 1 -5.52 4.87 -4.93
N HIS A 2 -5.30 6.19 -4.86
CA HIS A 2 -5.19 6.90 -3.57
C HIS A 2 -6.52 7.59 -3.24
N TRP A 3 -7.46 6.83 -2.70
CA TRP A 3 -8.80 7.34 -2.39
C TRP A 3 -9.12 7.17 -0.89
N ASN A 4 -9.36 8.27 -0.19
CA ASN A 4 -9.63 8.27 1.25
C ASN A 4 -11.13 8.08 1.56
N VAL A 5 -11.73 7.00 1.03
CA VAL A 5 -13.13 6.64 1.29
C VAL A 5 -13.19 5.21 1.81
N ARG A 6 -14.01 4.99 2.86
CA ARG A 6 -14.26 3.66 3.41
C ARG A 6 -15.14 2.87 2.45
N THR A 7 -14.70 1.67 2.10
CA THR A 7 -15.42 0.77 1.21
C THR A 7 -15.94 -0.46 1.97
N PRO A 8 -17.05 -1.08 1.53
CA PRO A 8 -17.53 -2.33 2.12
C PRO A 8 -16.47 -3.43 2.05
N HIS A 9 -16.24 -4.14 3.17
CA HIS A 9 -15.17 -5.15 3.27
C HIS A 9 -15.29 -6.28 2.23
N TRP A 10 -16.53 -6.68 1.91
CA TRP A 10 -16.82 -7.74 0.94
C TRP A 10 -16.34 -7.40 -0.48
N LEU A 11 -16.24 -6.11 -0.83
CA LEU A 11 -15.77 -5.68 -2.14
C LEU A 11 -14.32 -6.13 -2.41
N GLY A 12 -13.54 -6.28 -1.34
CA GLY A 12 -12.13 -6.69 -1.38
C GLY A 12 -11.88 -8.11 -1.88
N TYR A 13 -12.93 -8.93 -2.01
CA TYR A 13 -12.83 -10.26 -2.61
C TYR A 13 -13.03 -10.24 -4.13
N LEU A 14 -13.51 -9.12 -4.70
CA LEU A 14 -13.75 -8.97 -6.14
C LEU A 14 -12.78 -7.96 -6.76
N PHE A 15 -12.50 -6.85 -6.06
CA PHE A 15 -11.64 -5.76 -6.52
C PHE A 15 -10.74 -5.25 -5.39
N GLN A 16 -9.58 -4.70 -5.74
CA GLN A 16 -8.70 -4.06 -4.77
C GLN A 16 -9.38 -2.82 -4.16
N ARG A 17 -9.57 -2.85 -2.84
CA ARG A 17 -10.11 -1.72 -2.07
C ARG A 17 -9.05 -0.64 -1.84
N PRO A 18 -9.41 0.64 -1.65
CA PRO A 18 -8.47 1.68 -1.21
C PRO A 18 -7.71 1.31 0.07
N GLU A 19 -8.35 0.59 0.99
CA GLU A 19 -7.75 0.07 2.21
C GLU A 19 -6.66 -0.98 1.94
N MET A 20 -6.88 -1.88 0.96
CA MET A 20 -5.90 -2.89 0.53
C MET A 20 -4.70 -2.24 -0.17
N HIS A 21 -4.98 -1.26 -1.04
CA HIS A 21 -3.94 -0.48 -1.70
C HIS A 21 -3.12 0.35 -0.71
N ARG A 22 -3.77 0.92 0.32
CA ARG A 22 -3.04 1.61 1.39
C ARG A 22 -2.18 0.64 2.20
N ARG A 23 -2.64 -0.58 2.45
CA ARG A 23 -1.84 -1.65 3.11
C ARG A 23 -0.59 -2.01 2.31
N HIS A 24 -0.69 -2.02 0.98
CA HIS A 24 0.48 -2.17 0.12
C HIS A 24 1.52 -1.06 0.35
N HIS A 25 1.07 0.18 0.55
CA HIS A 25 1.93 1.35 0.84
C HIS A 25 2.30 1.54 2.31
N GLU A 26 1.94 0.61 3.19
CA GLU A 26 2.32 0.69 4.60
C GLU A 26 3.85 0.64 4.75
N ARG A 27 4.35 1.53 5.63
CA ARG A 27 5.77 1.67 5.91
C ARG A 27 6.36 0.31 6.32
N ASN A 28 7.45 -0.09 5.65
CA ASN A 28 8.15 -1.36 5.87
C ASN A 28 7.33 -2.65 5.66
N TRP A 29 6.14 -2.60 5.05
CA TRP A 29 5.31 -3.79 4.81
C TRP A 29 5.51 -4.36 3.40
N HIS A 30 5.26 -3.57 2.35
CA HIS A 30 5.45 -3.85 0.90
C HIS A 30 5.43 -5.33 0.43
N ARG A 31 4.54 -6.15 0.99
CA ARG A 31 4.52 -7.62 0.80
C ARG A 31 3.19 -8.19 0.31
N SER A 32 2.20 -7.33 0.09
CA SER A 32 0.82 -7.75 -0.19
C SER A 32 0.10 -6.82 -1.15
N ASN A 33 -1.01 -7.30 -1.72
CA ASN A 33 -1.99 -6.58 -2.55
C ASN A 33 -1.38 -5.91 -3.79
N TYR A 34 -0.73 -6.70 -4.63
CA TYR A 34 -0.06 -6.22 -5.84
C TYR A 34 -1.03 -6.01 -7.02
N SER A 35 -2.22 -6.60 -6.97
CA SER A 35 -3.14 -6.63 -8.10
C SER A 35 -4.48 -5.97 -7.79
N ASP A 36 -5.04 -5.30 -8.81
CA ASP A 36 -6.41 -4.77 -8.78
C ASP A 36 -7.46 -5.90 -8.74
N LEU A 37 -7.14 -7.06 -9.29
CA LEU A 37 -7.92 -8.29 -9.18
C LEU A 37 -7.31 -9.18 -8.09
N PRO A 38 -7.98 -9.39 -6.95
CA PRO A 38 -7.47 -10.18 -5.83
C PRO A 38 -7.06 -11.62 -6.19
N LEU A 39 -7.61 -12.18 -7.27
CA LEU A 39 -7.28 -13.53 -7.75
C LEU A 39 -5.77 -13.78 -7.82
N TRP A 40 -5.00 -12.82 -8.34
CA TRP A 40 -3.56 -12.98 -8.47
C TRP A 40 -2.88 -12.98 -7.10
N ASP A 41 -3.30 -12.11 -6.19
CA ASP A 41 -2.79 -12.10 -4.82
C ASP A 41 -3.16 -13.36 -4.04
N TRP A 42 -4.32 -13.96 -4.32
CA TRP A 42 -4.69 -15.28 -3.77
C TRP A 42 -3.78 -16.38 -4.31
N LEU A 43 -3.53 -16.39 -5.62
CA LEU A 43 -2.70 -17.39 -6.28
C LEU A 43 -1.26 -17.39 -5.76
N PHE A 44 -0.72 -16.20 -5.46
CA PHE A 44 0.66 -16.03 -5.02
C PHE A 44 0.80 -15.84 -3.50
N GLY A 45 -0.29 -15.92 -2.73
CA GLY A 45 -0.26 -15.82 -1.28
C GLY A 45 0.05 -14.42 -0.73
N THR A 46 -0.24 -13.37 -1.50
CA THR A 46 0.01 -11.96 -1.16
C THR A 46 -1.28 -11.18 -0.86
N PHE A 47 -2.42 -11.87 -0.67
CA PHE A 47 -3.71 -11.23 -0.36
C PHE A 47 -3.82 -10.80 1.10
N ASP A 48 -4.12 -9.51 1.33
CA ASP A 48 -4.42 -8.93 2.65
C ASP A 48 -5.60 -7.95 2.54
N ASN A 49 -6.78 -8.31 3.07
CA ASN A 49 -7.98 -7.46 3.04
C ASN A 49 -8.27 -6.86 4.44
N PRO A 50 -7.64 -5.74 4.81
CA PRO A 50 -7.76 -5.20 6.14
C PRO A 50 -9.13 -4.55 6.39
N ARG A 51 -9.61 -4.68 7.64
CA ARG A 51 -10.81 -3.99 8.13
C ARG A 51 -10.54 -2.56 8.57
N GLN A 52 -9.29 -2.26 8.94
CA GLN A 52 -8.84 -0.96 9.40
C GLN A 52 -7.72 -0.45 8.50
N LEU A 53 -7.61 0.86 8.32
CA LEU A 53 -6.56 1.47 7.52
C LEU A 53 -5.21 1.34 8.24
N PRO A 54 -4.09 1.10 7.53
CA PRO A 54 -2.76 1.13 8.13
C PRO A 54 -2.46 2.50 8.75
N ALA A 55 -1.73 2.47 9.87
CA ALA A 55 -1.43 3.68 10.65
C ALA A 55 -0.44 4.61 9.94
N GLU A 56 0.61 4.05 9.32
CA GLU A 56 1.70 4.83 8.73
C GLU A 56 2.05 4.40 7.31
N CYS A 57 2.20 5.38 6.41
CA CYS A 57 2.61 5.20 5.02
C CYS A 57 3.76 6.16 4.70
N GLY A 58 4.54 5.83 3.67
CA GLY A 58 5.62 6.70 3.19
C GLY A 58 6.95 6.55 3.94
N PHE A 59 7.88 7.46 3.65
CA PHE A 59 9.23 7.48 4.23
C PHE A 59 9.19 7.82 5.71
N ALA A 60 10.19 7.37 6.48
CA ALA A 60 10.45 7.92 7.80
C ALA A 60 10.91 9.38 7.69
N ASP A 61 10.64 10.20 8.70
CA ASP A 61 10.83 11.65 8.69
C ASP A 61 12.23 12.07 8.18
N GLN A 62 13.28 11.38 8.63
CA GLN A 62 14.66 11.64 8.20
C GLN A 62 14.87 11.47 6.69
N ARG A 63 14.19 10.51 6.07
CA ARG A 63 14.27 10.25 4.62
C ARG A 63 13.30 11.10 3.84
N GLU A 64 12.13 11.42 4.39
CA GLU A 64 11.13 12.29 3.76
C GLU A 64 11.72 13.67 3.41
N LEU A 65 12.56 14.21 4.27
CA LEU A 65 13.24 15.50 4.06
C LEU A 65 14.33 15.47 2.96
N GLN A 66 14.71 14.30 2.44
CA GLN A 66 15.77 14.15 1.45
C GLN A 66 15.25 14.20 0.00
N LEU A 67 14.26 15.04 -0.27
CA LEU A 67 13.60 15.16 -1.57
C LEU A 67 14.59 15.42 -2.70
N TRP A 68 15.54 16.35 -2.52
CA TRP A 68 16.55 16.66 -3.55
C TRP A 68 17.47 15.49 -3.87
N THR A 69 17.86 14.72 -2.84
CA THR A 69 18.64 13.48 -3.03
C THR A 69 17.89 12.52 -3.92
N MET A 70 16.59 12.30 -3.66
CA MET A 70 15.74 11.44 -4.47
C MET A 70 15.55 11.97 -5.90
N LEU A 71 15.32 13.28 -6.08
CA LEU A 71 15.14 13.91 -7.40
C LEU A 71 16.40 13.83 -8.28
N MET A 72 17.58 13.76 -7.68
CA MET A 72 18.84 13.48 -8.37
C MET A 72 19.08 11.98 -8.63
N GLY A 73 18.11 11.11 -8.33
CA GLY A 73 18.24 9.65 -8.46
C GLY A 73 19.17 9.02 -7.42
N ARG A 74 19.51 9.73 -6.34
CA ARG A 74 20.40 9.24 -5.29
C ARG A 74 19.59 8.64 -4.15
N ARG A 75 20.17 7.65 -3.48
CA ARG A 75 19.50 6.97 -2.36
C ARG A 75 19.52 7.85 -1.10
N PRO A 76 18.35 8.19 -0.52
CA PRO A 76 18.28 8.89 0.76
C PRO A 76 18.80 7.97 1.88
N ARG A 77 19.59 8.53 2.80
CA ARG A 77 20.20 7.79 3.91
C ARG A 77 19.25 7.76 5.10
#